data_AF-A0A916NMY4-F1
#
_entry.id   AF-A0A916NMY4-F1
#
_cell.length_a   1.000
_cell.length_b   1.000
_cell.length_c   1.000
_cell.angle_alpha   90.00
_cell.angle_beta   90.00
_cell.angle_gamma   90.00
#
_symmetry.space_group_name_H-M   'P 1'
#
loop_
_entity.id
_entity.type
_entity.pdbx_description
1 polymer ?
#
loop_
_entity_poly.entity_id
_entity_poly.type
_entity_poly.pdbx_seq_one_letter_code
_entity_poly.pdbx_strand_id
1 'polypeptide(L)' 'MQTVYILSGPAGAGKSTTSKALVRALKNSAYISGDYVSYMHVSGRQKPWESKGELSLIWNNILSLTQTFP' A
#
# COMPACT_ATOMS: atom_id res chain seq x y z
N MET A 1 -17.19 -2.42 12.42
CA MET A 1 -15.84 -2.97 12.64
C MET A 1 -15.08 -2.83 11.33
N GLN A 2 -13.90 -2.21 11.34
CA GLN A 2 -13.06 -2.05 10.16
C GLN A 2 -12.14 -3.27 10.01
N THR A 3 -11.87 -3.67 8.77
CA THR A 3 -11.00 -4.81 8.46
C THR A 3 -9.92 -4.39 7.48
N VAL A 4 -8.66 -4.67 7.82
CA VAL A 4 -7.51 -4.39 6.96
C VAL A 4 -7.03 -5.70 6.33
N TYR A 5 -7.04 -5.75 5.00
CA TYR A 5 -6.50 -6.87 4.23
C TYR A 5 -5.12 -6.50 3.68
N ILE A 6 -4.07 -7.21 4.11
CA ILE A 6 -2.71 -7.03 3.60
C ILE A 6 -2.44 -8.12 2.56
N LEU A 7 -2.38 -7.74 1.29
CA LEU A 7 -2.05 -8.65 0.18
C LEU A 7 -0.59 -8.46 -0.23
N SER A 8 0.27 -9.39 0.17
CA SER A 8 1.71 -9.41 -0.12
C SER A 8 2.11 -10.65 -0.91
N GLY A 9 3.34 -10.66 -1.44
CA GLY A 9 3.86 -11.76 -2.26
C GLY A 9 4.80 -11.29 -3.38
N PRO A 10 5.45 -12.21 -4.11
CA PRO A 10 6.41 -11.90 -5.18
C PRO A 10 5.82 -11.06 -6.31
N ALA A 11 6.69 -10.40 -7.10
CA ALA A 11 6.27 -9.77 -8.36
C ALA A 11 5.63 -10.82 -9.28
N GLY A 12 4.54 -10.44 -9.96
CA GLY A 12 3.79 -11.37 -10.81
C GLY A 12 2.80 -12.30 -10.10
N ALA A 13 2.80 -12.39 -8.76
CA ALA A 13 1.90 -13.28 -8.00
C ALA A 13 0.40 -12.89 -8.03
N GLY A 14 0.01 -11.89 -8.83
CA GLY A 14 -1.39 -11.48 -8.98
C GLY A 14 -1.96 -10.55 -7.90
N LYS A 15 -1.13 -10.01 -6.99
CA LYS A 15 -1.55 -9.11 -5.90
C LYS A 15 -2.49 -7.98 -6.35
N SER A 16 -2.11 -7.26 -7.42
CA SER A 16 -2.89 -6.15 -7.97
C SER A 16 -4.21 -6.61 -8.58
N THR A 17 -4.25 -7.81 -9.16
CA THR A 17 -5.48 -8.41 -9.70
C THR A 17 -6.44 -8.78 -8.58
N THR A 18 -5.94 -9.52 -7.58
CA THR A 18 -6.74 -9.99 -6.44
C THR A 18 -7.26 -8.83 -5.59
N SER A 19 -6.42 -7.84 -5.27
CA SER A 19 -6.85 -6.66 -4.49
C SER A 19 -7.92 -5.83 -5.20
N LYS A 20 -7.79 -5.61 -6.52
CA LYS A 20 -8.81 -4.90 -7.31
C LYS A 20 -10.12 -5.67 -7.41
N ALA A 21 -10.08 -7.00 -7.46
CA ALA A 21 -11.28 -7.83 -7.42
C ALA A 21 -11.97 -7.74 -6.04
N LEU A 22 -11.19 -7.85 -4.95
CA LEU A 22 -11.69 -7.76 -3.58
C LEU A 22 -12.39 -6.42 -3.30
N VAL A 23 -11.75 -5.30 -3.64
CA VAL A 23 -12.31 -3.95 -3.41
C VAL A 23 -13.63 -3.74 -4.15
N ARG A 24 -13.78 -4.31 -5.35
CA ARG A 24 -15.06 -4.24 -6.11
C ARG A 24 -16.16 -5.12 -5.53
N ALA A 25 -15.80 -6.19 -4.82
CA ALA A 25 -16.75 -7.10 -4.19
C ALA A 25 -17.24 -6.58 -2.82
N LEU A 26 -16.51 -5.66 -2.19
CA LEU A 26 -16.87 -5.07 -0.91
C LEU A 26 -17.69 -3.79 -1.09
N LYS A 27 -18.76 -3.64 -0.30
CA LYS A 27 -19.69 -2.49 -0.38
C LYS A 27 -19.02 -1.15 -0.08
N ASN A 28 -18.23 -1.09 0.99
CA ASN A 28 -17.48 0.10 1.42
C ASN A 28 -16.04 -0.35 1.65
N SER A 29 -15.13 0.03 0.76
CA SER A 29 -13.72 -0.32 0.88
C SER A 29 -12.81 0.70 0.21
N ALA A 30 -11.56 0.75 0.65
CA ALA A 30 -10.50 1.56 0.07
C ALA A 30 -9.37 0.65 -0.44
N TYR A 31 -8.72 1.08 -1.52
CA TYR A 31 -7.56 0.41 -2.10
C TYR A 31 -6.29 1.24 -1.87
N ILE A 32 -5.31 0.68 -1.15
CA ILE A 32 -4.00 1.28 -0.97
C ILE A 32 -2.96 0.41 -1.67
N SER A 33 -2.28 0.99 -2.67
CA SER A 33 -1.14 0.34 -3.34
C SER A 33 0.16 0.82 -2.70
N GLY A 34 0.94 -0.14 -2.16
CA GLY A 34 2.26 0.16 -1.60
C GLY A 34 3.23 0.75 -2.64
N ASP A 35 3.10 0.33 -3.91
CA ASP A 35 3.89 0.89 -5.01
C ASP A 35 3.55 2.36 -5.24
N TYR A 36 2.26 2.72 -5.25
CA TYR A 36 1.86 4.12 -5.45
C TYR A 36 2.34 5.01 -4.30
N VAL A 37 2.24 4.55 -3.05
CA VAL A 37 2.78 5.30 -1.91
C VAL A 37 4.31 5.42 -2.00
N SER A 38 5.01 4.35 -2.41
CA SER A 38 6.47 4.37 -2.61
C SER A 38 6.92 5.40 -3.64
N TYR A 39 6.11 5.66 -4.68
CA TYR A 39 6.42 6.63 -5.73
C TYR A 39 6.00 8.07 -5.39
N MET A 40 5.32 8.32 -4.26
CA MET A 40 4.91 9.68 -3.87
C MET A 40 6.10 10.56 -3.43
N HIS A 41 7.15 9.96 -2.87
CA HIS A 41 8.37 10.68 -2.57
C HIS A 41 9.15 10.88 -3.89
N VAL A 42 9.30 12.12 -4.36
CA VAL A 42 9.91 12.40 -5.68
C VAL A 42 11.36 12.89 -5.53
N SER A 43 11.57 13.97 -4.78
CA SER A 43 12.89 14.58 -4.62
C SER A 43 13.69 13.86 -3.53
N GLY A 44 14.83 13.26 -3.88
CA GLY A 44 15.69 12.56 -2.92
C GLY A 44 15.27 11.13 -2.58
N ARG A 45 14.33 10.57 -3.34
CA ARG A 45 13.87 9.18 -3.16
C ARG A 45 15.03 8.20 -3.29
N GLN A 46 15.15 7.34 -2.28
CA GLN A 46 16.05 6.19 -2.31
C GLN A 46 15.26 4.91 -2.62
N LYS A 47 15.94 3.82 -2.99
CA LYS A 47 15.25 2.54 -3.10
C LYS A 47 14.86 2.04 -1.70
N PRO A 48 13.65 1.48 -1.51
CA PRO A 48 13.20 1.05 -0.18
C PRO A 48 14.10 -0.01 0.48
N TRP A 49 14.77 -0.84 -0.31
CA TRP A 49 15.70 -1.86 0.20
C TRP A 49 17.11 -1.32 0.48
N GLU A 50 17.42 -0.09 0.09
CA GLU A 50 18.72 0.57 0.33
C GLU A 50 18.64 1.60 1.47
N SER A 51 17.45 2.06 1.85
CA SER A 51 17.26 3.10 2.87
C SER A 51 16.19 2.74 3.90
N LYS A 52 16.61 2.59 5.16
CA LYS A 52 15.69 2.42 6.29
C LYS A 52 14.77 3.64 6.47
N GLY A 53 15.27 4.84 6.20
CA GLY A 53 14.47 6.07 6.29
C GLY A 53 13.36 6.10 5.26
N GLU A 54 13.68 5.74 4.01
CA GLU A 54 12.68 5.63 2.94
C GLU A 54 11.63 4.56 3.26
N LEU A 55 12.09 3.38 3.73
CA LEU A 55 11.19 2.29 4.11
C LEU A 55 10.22 2.72 5.22
N SER A 56 10.73 3.40 6.26
CA SER A 56 9.91 3.92 7.36
C SER A 56 8.92 4.98 6.87
N LEU A 57 9.33 5.89 5.98
CA LEU A 57 8.44 6.91 5.41
C LEU A 57 7.25 6.27 4.66
N ILE A 58 7.53 5.27 3.83
CA ILE A 58 6.50 4.54 3.07
C ILE A 58 5.50 3.88 4.03
N TRP A 59 5.99 3.16 5.04
CA TRP A 59 5.12 2.46 6.00
C TRP A 59 4.32 3.40 6.89
N ASN A 60 4.92 4.53 7.33
CA ASN A 60 4.20 5.55 8.08
C ASN A 60 3.05 6.13 7.26
N ASN A 61 3.29 6.43 5.98
CA ASN A 61 2.24 6.92 5.08
C ASN A 61 1.14 5.88 4.86
N ILE A 62 1.48 4.61 4.64
CA ILE A 62 0.49 3.52 4.52
C ILE A 62 -0.35 3.42 5.81
N LEU A 63 0.28 3.45 6.98
CA LEU A 63 -0.41 3.39 8.27
C LEU A 63 -1.39 4.58 8.42
N SER A 64 -0.93 5.80 8.16
CA SER A 64 -1.80 6.99 8.21
C SER A 64 -2.99 6.88 7.26
N LEU A 65 -2.78 6.38 6.03
CA LEU A 65 -3.87 6.14 5.08
C LEU A 65 -4.88 5.12 5.61
N THR A 66 -4.42 4.00 6.18
CA THR A 66 -5.31 2.98 6.75
C THR A 66 -6.16 3.48 7.92
N GLN A 67 -5.68 4.47 8.67
CA GLN A 67 -6.40 5.09 9.79
C GLN A 67 -7.34 6.22 9.36
N THR A 68 -7.20 6.71 8.12
CA THR A 68 -7.97 7.86 7.61
C THR A 68 -9.22 7.43 6.83
N PHE A 69 -9.16 6.33 6.08
CA PHE A 69 -10.29 5.91 5.26
C PHE A 69 -11.46 5.34 6.10
N PRO A 70 -12.72 5.67 5.74
CA PRO A 70 -13.91 5.30 6.49
C PRO A 70 -14.25 3.80 6.44
#